data_AF-A0A1Q2LFX7-F1
#
_entry.id   AF-A0A1Q2LFX7-F1
#
_cell.length_a   1.000
_cell.length_b   1.000
_cell.length_c   1.000
_cell.angle_alpha   90.00
_cell.angle_beta   90.00
_cell.angle_gamma   90.00
#
_symmetry.space_group_name_H-M   'P 1'
#
loop_
_entity.id
_entity.type
_entity.pdbx_description
1 polymer ?
#
loop_
_entity_poly.entity_id
_entity_poly.type
_entity_poly.pdbx_seq_one_letter_code
_entity_poly.pdbx_strand_id
1 'polypeptide(L)'
;MRNTSSCKNIRIAIKNYVNKALNVKLIIPLHADLRNDSSGGGGQTIIILPHLCVPKVHAKNFALKISRNIIRRFCKIIAFRLSFHTYKKQIAEWINSDEFRESYINKHHPYPPLLNPKTLDYKQIPAQLAWQLNIPLQEDYRFIFLSLHGCGGHAMQTFFRQCDIAINTRFNTDKDDYMILYDYLNSNDKHNYIAIWIRGYDFENDKFYHLLTKKVPILCVVRDPISLLKPFINHLGKNGYSGISPITLDMPYHEIILPPDYMFFQSSKDMSVAKLNEVLSYVDKREYFLAQKIHLLEKNIESFHYIPFKDIGIEHGFETFCALAEKFDFKPPKDKTPFQTKLNGSNSCWLFPVCVICSRTPHIELHIILHTDMRLKDSHYKDITAMILDKEPTLDYKIAILIKQDELQLLQNDNTLLQHASNYIKGYMIYLQELEKREKARHIKEYDMLEYFKNNKEACMYFQSILEREYAHLKEHRPDIIATWQYYNEFMKICECHKE
;
A
#
# COMPACT_ATOMS: atom_id res chain seq x y z
N MET A 1 48.44 17.86 -4.82
CA MET A 1 47.79 19.06 -5.40
C MET A 1 46.28 18.94 -5.18
N ARG A 2 45.71 19.94 -4.50
CA ARG A 2 44.39 19.88 -3.87
C ARG A 2 43.28 19.96 -4.92
N ASN A 3 42.35 19.00 -4.91
CA ASN A 3 41.16 19.03 -5.75
C ASN A 3 40.10 19.97 -5.12
N THR A 4 40.42 21.27 -5.09
CA THR A 4 39.60 22.36 -4.53
C THR A 4 38.38 22.72 -5.37
N SER A 5 38.18 22.10 -6.52
CA SER A 5 37.08 22.36 -7.46
C SER A 5 35.76 21.70 -7.03
N SER A 6 35.79 20.47 -6.49
CA SER A 6 34.57 19.73 -6.12
C SER A 6 33.86 20.29 -4.87
N CYS A 7 34.59 20.60 -3.79
CA CYS A 7 34.02 21.24 -2.59
C CYS A 7 33.50 22.66 -2.84
N LYS A 8 34.12 23.40 -3.78
CA LYS A 8 33.64 24.73 -4.19
C LYS A 8 32.33 24.61 -4.96
N ASN A 9 32.21 23.61 -5.84
CA ASN A 9 31.01 23.37 -6.63
C ASN A 9 29.81 22.92 -5.77
N ILE A 10 30.02 22.14 -4.71
CA ILE A 10 28.93 21.76 -3.78
C ILE A 10 28.54 22.92 -2.86
N ARG A 11 29.51 23.69 -2.31
CA ARG A 11 29.19 24.91 -1.55
C ARG A 11 28.50 25.96 -2.42
N ILE A 12 28.90 26.09 -3.67
CA ILE A 12 28.23 26.93 -4.67
C ILE A 12 26.85 26.36 -5.01
N ALA A 13 26.68 25.04 -5.12
CA ALA A 13 25.37 24.42 -5.37
C ALA A 13 24.41 24.59 -4.18
N ILE A 14 24.88 24.44 -2.93
CA ILE A 14 24.11 24.71 -1.71
C ILE A 14 23.81 26.20 -1.60
N LYS A 15 24.80 27.07 -1.82
CA LYS A 15 24.60 28.52 -1.82
C LYS A 15 23.68 28.97 -2.96
N ASN A 16 23.73 28.34 -4.13
CA ASN A 16 22.83 28.58 -5.25
C ASN A 16 21.46 27.97 -5.01
N TYR A 17 21.33 26.84 -4.32
CA TYR A 17 20.05 26.25 -3.94
C TYR A 17 19.37 27.12 -2.88
N VAL A 18 20.11 27.55 -1.85
CA VAL A 18 19.68 28.51 -0.84
C VAL A 18 19.33 29.85 -1.50
N ASN A 19 20.19 30.39 -2.37
CA ASN A 19 19.91 31.64 -3.08
C ASN A 19 18.76 31.50 -4.09
N LYS A 20 18.59 30.37 -4.78
CA LYS A 20 17.48 30.13 -5.73
C LYS A 20 16.17 29.90 -4.98
N ALA A 21 16.20 29.23 -3.83
CA ALA A 21 15.06 29.15 -2.90
C ALA A 21 14.68 30.52 -2.30
N LEU A 22 15.67 31.40 -2.10
CA LEU A 22 15.48 32.77 -1.60
C LEU A 22 15.12 33.79 -2.71
N ASN A 23 15.57 33.59 -3.97
CA ASN A 23 15.39 34.50 -5.12
C ASN A 23 14.55 33.93 -6.27
N VAL A 24 13.53 33.10 -6.00
CA VAL A 24 12.51 32.84 -7.04
C VAL A 24 11.75 34.14 -7.33
N LYS A 25 12.23 34.92 -8.32
CA LYS A 25 11.39 35.83 -9.08
C LYS A 25 10.42 34.96 -9.86
N LEU A 26 9.14 35.22 -9.66
CA LEU A 26 8.02 34.58 -10.32
C LEU A 26 8.09 34.91 -11.83
N ILE A 27 8.70 34.04 -12.63
CA ILE A 27 8.44 34.03 -14.08
C ILE A 27 7.39 32.95 -14.27
N ILE A 28 6.18 33.38 -14.63
CA ILE A 28 5.01 32.56 -14.90
C ILE A 28 5.20 31.95 -16.31
N PRO A 29 5.38 30.63 -16.47
CA PRO A 29 5.10 29.98 -17.74
C PRO A 29 3.62 29.60 -17.69
N LEU A 30 2.78 30.36 -18.38
CA LEU A 30 1.43 29.93 -18.74
C LEU A 30 1.55 28.88 -19.85
N HIS A 31 1.96 27.67 -19.49
CA HIS A 31 1.70 26.48 -20.29
C HIS A 31 1.11 25.43 -19.35
N ALA A 32 -0.20 25.24 -19.49
CA ALA A 32 -0.91 24.14 -18.89
C ALA A 32 -0.50 22.86 -19.63
N ASP A 33 0.19 21.95 -18.95
CA ASP A 33 0.26 20.55 -19.36
C ASP A 33 -1.13 19.93 -19.15
N LEU A 34 -1.94 19.99 -20.21
CA LEU A 34 -3.01 19.04 -20.43
C LEU A 34 -2.35 17.75 -20.92
N ARG A 35 -2.10 16.80 -20.02
CA ARG A 35 -1.90 15.41 -20.44
C ARG A 35 -3.25 14.86 -20.89
N ASN A 36 -3.54 15.04 -22.17
CA ASN A 36 -4.40 14.14 -22.92
C ASN A 36 -3.50 13.05 -23.51
N ASP A 37 -3.65 11.82 -23.03
CA ASP A 37 -3.19 10.65 -23.75
C ASP A 37 -4.11 10.45 -24.96
N SER A 38 -3.75 11.02 -26.10
CA SER A 38 -4.18 10.52 -27.41
C SER A 38 -3.18 10.92 -28.50
N SER A 39 -2.84 9.92 -29.30
CA SER A 39 -1.90 9.87 -30.41
C SER A 39 -2.18 10.85 -31.56
N GLY A 40 -1.11 11.37 -32.19
CA GLY A 40 -1.05 11.56 -33.64
C GLY A 40 -0.74 12.97 -34.15
N GLY A 41 0.34 13.10 -34.93
CA GLY A 41 0.43 13.96 -36.13
C GLY A 41 0.73 15.45 -35.93
N GLY A 42 1.70 15.97 -36.69
CA GLY A 42 2.18 17.36 -36.60
C GLY A 42 1.37 18.39 -37.38
N GLY A 43 1.79 19.66 -37.27
CA GLY A 43 1.28 20.78 -38.06
C GLY A 43 1.04 22.03 -37.23
N GLN A 44 1.88 23.06 -37.45
CA GLN A 44 1.60 24.42 -36.99
C GLN A 44 0.36 24.97 -37.72
N THR A 45 -0.71 25.28 -36.98
CA THR A 45 -1.79 26.16 -37.48
C THR A 45 -2.29 27.04 -36.35
N ILE A 46 -2.16 28.35 -36.55
CA ILE A 46 -2.78 29.42 -35.78
C ILE A 46 -4.30 29.28 -35.92
N ILE A 47 -5.03 29.00 -34.83
CA ILE A 47 -6.49 29.08 -34.79
C ILE A 47 -6.89 30.13 -33.76
N ILE A 48 -7.49 31.19 -34.28
CA ILE A 48 -8.21 32.24 -33.57
C ILE A 48 -9.40 31.59 -32.86
N LEU A 49 -9.45 31.65 -31.53
CA LEU A 49 -10.56 31.14 -30.70
C LEU A 49 -11.78 32.06 -30.80
N PRO A 50 -12.94 31.61 -31.29
CA PRO A 50 -14.21 32.26 -31.01
C PRO A 50 -14.84 31.65 -29.74
N HIS A 51 -15.06 32.51 -28.74
CA HIS A 51 -16.14 32.45 -27.76
C HIS A 51 -16.59 31.07 -27.23
N LEU A 52 -15.89 30.55 -26.23
CA LEU A 52 -16.44 29.55 -25.31
C LEU A 52 -17.17 30.25 -24.15
N CYS A 53 -18.49 30.34 -24.28
CA CYS A 53 -19.40 30.69 -23.19
C CYS A 53 -19.41 29.57 -22.13
N VAL A 54 -18.50 29.64 -21.15
CA VAL A 54 -18.57 28.82 -19.94
C VAL A 54 -19.61 29.43 -19.00
N PRO A 55 -20.58 28.67 -18.44
CA PRO A 55 -21.51 29.18 -17.44
C PRO A 55 -20.74 29.84 -16.28
N LYS A 56 -21.06 31.10 -15.95
CA LYS A 56 -20.36 31.93 -14.94
C LYS A 56 -20.05 31.21 -13.62
N VAL A 57 -20.87 30.23 -13.23
CA VAL A 57 -20.70 29.42 -12.00
C VAL A 57 -19.49 28.47 -12.07
N HIS A 58 -19.21 27.88 -13.23
CA HIS A 58 -18.09 26.93 -13.41
C HIS A 58 -16.74 27.65 -13.53
N ALA A 59 -16.69 28.81 -14.19
CA ALA A 59 -15.49 29.65 -14.25
C ALA A 59 -15.09 30.20 -12.87
N LYS A 60 -16.08 30.57 -12.03
CA LYS A 60 -15.83 31.06 -10.67
C LYS A 60 -15.29 29.96 -9.75
N ASN A 61 -15.84 28.75 -9.83
CA ASN A 61 -15.35 27.59 -9.08
C ASN A 61 -13.96 27.13 -9.55
N PHE A 62 -13.68 27.20 -10.85
CA PHE A 62 -12.36 26.90 -11.41
C PHE A 62 -11.30 27.93 -10.99
N ALA A 63 -11.61 29.23 -11.08
CA ALA A 63 -10.74 30.31 -10.60
C ALA A 63 -10.54 30.27 -9.07
N LEU A 64 -11.56 29.91 -8.30
CA LEU A 64 -11.46 29.68 -6.85
C LEU A 64 -10.56 28.46 -6.52
N LYS A 65 -10.61 27.40 -7.33
CA LYS A 65 -9.78 26.20 -7.13
C LYS A 65 -8.31 26.48 -7.49
N ILE A 66 -8.05 27.22 -8.57
CA ILE A 66 -6.71 27.69 -8.95
C ILE A 66 -6.16 28.66 -7.89
N SER A 67 -6.92 29.68 -7.50
CA SER A 67 -6.48 30.63 -6.46
C SER A 67 -6.24 29.94 -5.12
N ARG A 68 -7.09 29.00 -4.67
CA ARG A 68 -6.83 28.19 -3.46
C ARG A 68 -5.56 27.35 -3.56
N ASN A 69 -5.29 26.74 -4.72
CA ASN A 69 -4.06 25.96 -4.92
C ASN A 69 -2.81 26.86 -4.98
N ILE A 70 -2.90 28.04 -5.60
CA ILE A 70 -1.83 29.03 -5.64
C ILE A 70 -1.57 29.58 -4.23
N ILE A 71 -2.62 29.98 -3.50
CA ILE A 71 -2.54 30.45 -2.12
C ILE A 71 -1.93 29.36 -1.22
N ARG A 72 -2.38 28.10 -1.33
CA ARG A 72 -1.78 26.99 -0.58
C ARG A 72 -0.29 26.80 -0.91
N ARG A 73 0.11 26.88 -2.18
CA ARG A 73 1.53 26.82 -2.57
C ARG A 73 2.32 28.02 -2.02
N PHE A 74 1.75 29.21 -2.08
CA PHE A 74 2.35 30.44 -1.57
C PHE A 74 2.50 30.42 -0.04
N CYS A 75 1.47 30.01 0.69
CA CYS A 75 1.51 29.78 2.14
C CYS A 75 2.54 28.71 2.51
N LYS A 76 2.67 27.61 1.74
CA LYS A 76 3.72 26.60 1.96
C LYS A 76 5.13 27.18 1.76
N ILE A 77 5.33 28.04 0.75
CA ILE A 77 6.62 28.70 0.49
C ILE A 77 6.95 29.72 1.59
N ILE A 78 5.98 30.53 2.00
CA ILE A 78 6.15 31.51 3.09
C ILE A 78 6.41 30.79 4.41
N ALA A 79 5.61 29.78 4.76
CA ALA A 79 5.82 28.98 5.97
C ALA A 79 7.21 28.33 5.96
N PHE A 80 7.64 27.77 4.83
CA PHE A 80 9.00 27.23 4.69
C PHE A 80 10.08 28.30 4.88
N ARG A 81 9.93 29.47 4.26
CA ARG A 81 10.90 30.58 4.40
C ARG A 81 10.97 31.11 5.84
N LEU A 82 9.83 31.23 6.51
CA LEU A 82 9.75 31.66 7.90
C LEU A 82 10.41 30.61 8.81
N SER A 83 10.09 29.33 8.65
CA SER A 83 10.71 28.26 9.42
C SER A 83 12.21 28.14 9.16
N PHE A 84 12.68 28.31 7.92
CA PHE A 84 14.10 28.30 7.60
C PHE A 84 14.84 29.50 8.21
N HIS A 85 14.18 30.66 8.30
CA HIS A 85 14.75 31.84 8.96
C HIS A 85 14.99 31.57 10.45
N THR A 86 14.06 30.89 11.13
CA THR A 86 14.20 30.49 12.54
C THR A 86 15.48 29.68 12.79
N TYR A 87 15.83 28.78 11.88
CA TYR A 87 16.98 27.87 12.04
C TYR A 87 18.26 28.36 11.37
N LYS A 88 18.26 29.52 10.69
CA LYS A 88 19.37 29.97 9.83
C LYS A 88 20.73 29.98 10.52
N LYS A 89 20.79 30.46 11.78
CA LYS A 89 22.04 30.51 12.55
C LYS A 89 22.57 29.12 12.87
N GLN A 90 21.71 28.24 13.39
CA GLN A 90 22.05 26.85 13.72
C GLN A 90 22.49 26.08 12.47
N ILE A 91 21.80 26.25 11.35
CA ILE A 91 22.17 25.65 10.06
C ILE A 91 23.58 26.12 9.66
N ALA A 92 23.84 27.42 9.71
CA ALA A 92 25.14 27.98 9.32
C ALA A 92 26.28 27.49 10.21
N GLU A 93 26.07 27.39 11.52
CA GLU A 93 27.05 26.84 12.46
C GLU A 93 27.30 25.35 12.16
N TRP A 94 26.23 24.57 12.01
CA TRP A 94 26.31 23.13 11.75
C TRP A 94 27.03 22.78 10.44
N ILE A 95 26.63 23.36 9.30
CA ILE A 95 27.21 23.01 8.00
C ILE A 95 28.68 23.43 7.84
N ASN A 96 29.18 24.32 8.71
CA ASN A 96 30.57 24.74 8.76
C ASN A 96 31.40 23.97 9.81
N SER A 97 30.79 23.09 10.59
CA SER A 97 31.48 22.25 11.56
C SER A 97 32.30 21.13 10.89
N ASP A 98 33.37 20.71 11.56
CA ASP A 98 34.16 19.56 11.12
C ASP A 98 33.34 18.26 11.21
N GLU A 99 32.48 18.12 12.23
CA GLU A 99 31.59 16.97 12.40
C GLU A 99 30.67 16.77 11.19
N PHE A 100 30.04 17.84 10.68
CA PHE A 100 29.20 17.76 9.48
C PHE A 100 30.01 17.33 8.26
N ARG A 101 31.22 17.89 8.11
CA ARG A 101 32.10 17.56 6.98
C ARG A 101 32.51 16.09 7.02
N GLU A 102 32.94 15.58 8.16
CA GLU A 102 33.37 14.19 8.35
C GLU A 102 32.22 13.21 8.21
N SER A 103 31.06 13.53 8.79
CA SER A 103 29.91 12.63 8.83
C SER A 103 29.16 12.54 7.50
N TYR A 104 29.14 13.62 6.70
CA TYR A 104 28.30 13.67 5.50
C TYR A 104 29.04 14.04 4.22
N ILE A 105 29.90 15.05 4.23
CA ILE A 105 30.56 15.52 2.99
C ILE A 105 31.64 14.54 2.53
N ASN A 106 32.53 14.12 3.45
CA ASN A 106 33.60 13.17 3.14
C ASN A 106 33.04 11.77 2.78
N LYS A 107 31.85 11.44 3.28
CA LYS A 107 31.14 10.18 2.97
C LYS A 107 30.20 10.29 1.76
N HIS A 108 30.20 11.43 1.05
CA HIS A 108 29.34 11.66 -0.11
C HIS A 108 27.84 11.41 0.14
N HIS A 109 27.35 11.71 1.35
CA HIS A 109 25.95 11.47 1.69
C HIS A 109 25.03 12.33 0.82
N PRO A 110 24.06 11.75 0.08
CA PRO A 110 23.25 12.49 -0.90
C PRO A 110 22.26 13.48 -0.25
N TYR A 111 21.84 13.20 0.99
CA TYR A 111 20.87 14.01 1.73
C TYR A 111 21.39 14.42 3.12
N PRO A 112 22.42 15.29 3.21
CA PRO A 112 22.97 15.68 4.50
C PRO A 112 21.95 16.51 5.30
N PRO A 113 21.77 16.24 6.61
CA PRO A 113 20.85 16.98 7.46
C PRO A 113 21.34 18.42 7.66
N LEU A 114 20.46 19.39 7.47
CA LEU A 114 20.81 20.81 7.59
C LEU A 114 20.85 21.31 9.03
N LEU A 115 20.39 20.50 9.99
CA LEU A 115 20.54 20.70 11.43
C LEU A 115 21.24 19.49 12.03
N ASN A 116 21.96 19.68 13.15
CA ASN A 116 22.62 18.57 13.83
C ASN A 116 21.57 17.62 14.44
N PRO A 117 21.42 16.38 13.94
CA PRO A 117 20.41 15.46 14.44
C PRO A 117 20.64 15.04 15.91
N LYS A 118 21.89 15.09 16.40
CA LYS A 118 22.24 14.65 17.75
C LYS A 118 21.80 15.62 18.86
N THR A 119 21.60 16.88 18.51
CA THR A 119 21.26 17.94 19.48
C THR A 119 19.84 18.48 19.29
N LEU A 120 19.10 17.91 18.34
CA LEU A 120 17.80 18.39 17.93
C LEU A 120 16.70 17.89 18.88
N ASP A 121 15.79 18.76 19.27
CA ASP A 121 14.49 18.32 19.77
C ASP A 121 13.54 18.14 18.58
N TYR A 122 13.38 16.89 18.16
CA TYR A 122 12.55 16.53 17.02
C TYR A 122 11.08 16.94 17.22
N LYS A 123 10.59 17.00 18.46
CA LYS A 123 9.19 17.34 18.76
C LYS A 123 8.84 18.79 18.42
N GLN A 124 9.85 19.65 18.32
CA GLN A 124 9.67 21.07 17.96
C GLN A 124 9.65 21.31 16.45
N ILE A 125 9.89 20.27 15.65
CA ILE A 125 10.02 20.39 14.20
C ILE A 125 8.88 19.64 13.54
N PRO A 126 7.98 20.34 12.82
CA PRO A 126 6.93 19.66 12.05
C PRO A 126 7.55 18.71 11.01
N ALA A 127 6.98 17.52 10.84
CA ALA A 127 7.49 16.48 9.93
C ALA A 127 7.76 16.99 8.50
N GLN A 128 6.91 17.90 7.98
CA GLN A 128 7.13 18.51 6.67
C GLN A 128 8.44 19.30 6.60
N LEU A 129 8.76 20.06 7.65
CA LEU A 129 10.02 20.82 7.74
C LEU A 129 11.19 19.87 7.93
N ALA A 130 11.04 18.83 8.76
CA ALA A 130 12.06 17.80 8.96
C ALA A 130 12.47 17.13 7.64
N TRP A 131 11.48 16.77 6.80
CA TRP A 131 11.73 16.27 5.45
C TRP A 131 12.53 17.27 4.62
N GLN A 132 12.15 18.56 4.63
CA GLN A 132 12.84 19.59 3.83
C GLN A 132 14.28 19.84 4.30
N LEU A 133 14.55 19.68 5.59
CA LEU A 133 15.88 19.84 6.20
C LEU A 133 16.71 18.56 6.18
N ASN A 134 16.22 17.48 5.53
CA ASN A 134 16.85 16.16 5.49
C ASN A 134 17.15 15.59 6.90
N ILE A 135 16.28 15.84 7.87
CA ILE A 135 16.46 15.31 9.23
C ILE A 135 16.19 13.79 9.18
N PRO A 136 17.10 12.93 9.66
CA PRO A 136 16.86 11.49 9.69
C PRO A 136 15.72 11.15 10.66
N LEU A 137 15.07 9.99 10.52
CA LEU A 137 14.09 9.52 11.51
C LEU A 137 14.78 9.22 12.85
N GLN A 138 14.02 9.29 13.95
CA GLN A 138 14.52 8.83 15.24
C GLN A 138 14.70 7.31 15.25
N GLU A 139 15.57 6.82 16.13
CA GLU A 139 16.04 5.44 16.17
C GLU A 139 15.20 4.55 17.10
N ASP A 140 13.94 4.90 17.38
CA ASP A 140 13.08 4.10 18.28
C ASP A 140 12.35 2.94 17.58
N TYR A 141 12.47 2.82 16.25
CA TYR A 141 11.98 1.65 15.51
C TYR A 141 12.87 0.41 15.73
N ARG A 142 12.26 -0.77 15.66
CA ARG A 142 12.87 -2.04 16.05
C ARG A 142 13.18 -2.99 14.90
N PHE A 143 12.39 -2.95 13.82
CA PHE A 143 12.68 -3.67 12.57
C PHE A 143 12.06 -2.95 11.37
N ILE A 144 12.50 -3.33 10.17
CA ILE A 144 11.92 -2.90 8.90
C ILE A 144 11.17 -4.09 8.28
N PHE A 145 9.88 -3.93 8.01
CA PHE A 145 9.11 -4.84 7.19
C PHE A 145 9.22 -4.42 5.72
N LEU A 146 10.06 -5.12 4.96
CA LEU A 146 10.18 -4.93 3.52
C LEU A 146 9.15 -5.82 2.83
N SER A 147 8.05 -5.21 2.42
CA SER A 147 6.94 -5.94 1.80
C SER A 147 7.09 -6.07 0.30
N LEU A 148 6.63 -7.20 -0.25
CA LEU A 148 6.43 -7.39 -1.69
C LEU A 148 4.94 -7.35 -2.00
N HIS A 149 4.57 -6.77 -3.14
CA HIS A 149 3.18 -6.82 -3.58
C HIS A 149 2.80 -8.28 -3.92
N GLY A 150 1.57 -8.68 -3.61
CA GLY A 150 1.12 -10.07 -3.75
C GLY A 150 1.63 -11.05 -2.67
N CYS A 151 2.40 -10.57 -1.69
CA CYS A 151 2.95 -11.38 -0.58
C CYS A 151 2.33 -11.08 0.79
N GLY A 152 1.05 -10.69 0.83
CA GLY A 152 0.29 -10.64 2.09
C GLY A 152 0.57 -9.43 2.98
N GLY A 153 1.09 -8.31 2.45
CA GLY A 153 1.41 -7.11 3.23
C GLY A 153 0.25 -6.58 4.10
N HIS A 154 -1.00 -6.67 3.63
CA HIS A 154 -2.16 -6.27 4.44
C HIS A 154 -2.49 -7.25 5.58
N ALA A 155 -2.29 -8.55 5.35
CA ALA A 155 -2.45 -9.55 6.41
C ALA A 155 -1.38 -9.33 7.50
N MET A 156 -0.13 -9.11 7.09
CA MET A 156 0.98 -8.78 7.99
C MET A 156 0.68 -7.54 8.84
N GLN A 157 0.11 -6.47 8.26
CA GLN A 157 -0.34 -5.31 9.03
C GLN A 157 -1.33 -5.67 10.13
N THR A 158 -2.31 -6.54 9.83
CA THR A 158 -3.26 -7.01 10.85
C THR A 158 -2.59 -7.86 11.91
N PHE A 159 -1.68 -8.76 11.53
CA PHE A 159 -0.95 -9.60 12.47
C PHE A 159 -0.03 -8.79 13.39
N PHE A 160 0.68 -7.78 12.86
CA PHE A 160 1.46 -6.85 13.68
C PHE A 160 0.60 -6.11 14.71
N ARG A 161 -0.62 -5.69 14.35
CA ARG A 161 -1.56 -5.08 15.31
C ARG A 161 -1.97 -6.05 16.42
N GLN A 162 -2.14 -7.35 16.12
CA GLN A 162 -2.41 -8.37 17.15
C GLN A 162 -1.25 -8.53 18.14
N CYS A 163 -0.06 -8.05 17.77
CA CYS A 163 1.16 -8.11 18.56
C CYS A 163 1.53 -6.77 19.22
N ASP A 164 0.62 -5.78 19.21
CA ASP A 164 0.85 -4.42 19.75
C ASP A 164 2.02 -3.70 19.05
N ILE A 165 2.24 -3.99 17.76
CA ILE A 165 3.27 -3.36 16.93
C ILE A 165 2.62 -2.23 16.12
N ALA A 166 3.15 -1.03 16.31
CA ALA A 166 2.82 0.14 15.51
C ALA A 166 3.62 0.16 14.21
N ILE A 167 2.93 0.41 13.09
CA ILE A 167 3.54 0.55 11.77
C ILE A 167 2.92 1.74 11.02
N ASN A 168 3.64 2.35 10.09
CA ASN A 168 3.03 3.32 9.17
C ASN A 168 1.90 2.69 8.35
N THR A 169 0.90 3.51 8.00
CA THR A 169 -0.19 3.07 7.11
C THR A 169 0.20 3.23 5.65
N ARG A 170 -0.59 2.65 4.74
CA ARG A 170 -0.36 2.73 3.30
C ARG A 170 -0.61 4.17 2.78
N PHE A 171 0.44 4.90 2.43
CA PHE A 171 0.36 6.22 1.77
C PHE A 171 0.80 6.18 0.31
N ASN A 172 0.72 7.34 -0.36
CA ASN A 172 0.99 7.44 -1.79
C ASN A 172 2.50 7.64 -2.08
N THR A 173 3.24 8.32 -1.20
CA THR A 173 4.59 8.83 -1.51
C THR A 173 5.61 8.49 -0.42
N ASP A 174 6.90 8.36 -0.78
CA ASP A 174 8.00 8.11 0.19
C ASP A 174 8.08 9.24 1.23
N LYS A 175 7.69 10.46 0.82
CA LYS A 175 7.59 11.62 1.69
C LYS A 175 6.47 11.48 2.73
N ASP A 176 5.29 11.00 2.30
CA ASP A 176 4.17 10.81 3.23
C ASP A 176 4.54 9.72 4.25
N ASP A 177 5.12 8.60 3.79
CA ASP A 177 5.62 7.54 4.67
C ASP A 177 6.62 8.08 5.70
N TYR A 178 7.60 8.89 5.28
CA TYR A 178 8.51 9.59 6.20
C TYR A 178 7.76 10.47 7.20
N MET A 179 6.79 11.27 6.75
CA MET A 179 6.11 12.23 7.62
C MET A 179 5.29 11.53 8.72
N ILE A 180 4.56 10.46 8.36
CA ILE A 180 3.82 9.67 9.36
C ILE A 180 4.78 9.01 10.36
N LEU A 181 5.86 8.40 9.87
CA LEU A 181 6.85 7.77 10.76
C LEU A 181 7.52 8.79 11.67
N TYR A 182 7.82 9.99 11.17
CA TYR A 182 8.36 11.08 11.96
C TYR A 182 7.39 11.45 13.09
N ASP A 183 6.11 11.65 12.79
CA ASP A 183 5.13 11.99 13.83
C ASP A 183 4.95 10.84 14.84
N TYR A 184 4.92 9.58 14.41
CA TYR A 184 4.79 8.42 15.30
C TYR A 184 5.98 8.26 16.24
N LEU A 185 7.20 8.35 15.72
CA LEU A 185 8.43 8.18 16.50
C LEU A 185 8.62 9.33 17.49
N ASN A 186 8.10 10.52 17.18
CA ASN A 186 8.22 11.70 18.03
C ASN A 186 6.99 11.96 18.92
N SER A 187 5.93 11.15 18.81
CA SER A 187 4.72 11.32 19.61
C SER A 187 4.96 11.00 21.09
N ASN A 188 4.15 11.59 21.97
CA ASN A 188 4.17 11.26 23.41
C ASN A 188 3.40 9.96 23.69
N ASP A 189 2.65 9.46 22.71
CA ASP A 189 1.99 8.16 22.75
C ASP A 189 3.08 7.10 22.59
N LYS A 190 3.56 6.59 23.72
CA LYS A 190 4.53 5.49 23.77
C LYS A 190 3.88 4.24 23.17
N HIS A 191 3.99 4.10 21.86
CA HIS A 191 3.82 2.81 21.21
C HIS A 191 4.91 1.89 21.76
N ASN A 192 4.52 0.72 22.27
CA ASN A 192 5.47 -0.18 22.93
C ASN A 192 6.50 -0.75 21.95
N TYR A 193 6.13 -0.88 20.67
CA TYR A 193 6.98 -1.47 19.65
C TYR A 193 6.66 -0.86 18.27
N ILE A 194 7.65 -0.27 17.59
CA ILE A 194 7.47 0.37 16.27
C ILE A 194 8.26 -0.39 15.20
N ALA A 195 7.62 -0.69 14.07
CA ALA A 195 8.28 -1.20 12.88
C ALA A 195 8.00 -0.31 11.67
N ILE A 196 8.97 -0.22 10.76
CA ILE A 196 8.84 0.57 9.54
C ILE A 196 8.37 -0.35 8.42
N TRP A 197 7.21 -0.07 7.84
CA TRP A 197 6.70 -0.76 6.67
C TRP A 197 7.15 -0.06 5.39
N ILE A 198 8.06 -0.72 4.67
CA ILE A 198 8.51 -0.30 3.34
C ILE A 198 7.73 -1.09 2.30
N ARG A 199 7.02 -0.36 1.43
CA ARG A 199 6.19 -0.94 0.37
C ARG A 199 7.06 -1.59 -0.70
N GLY A 200 6.51 -2.58 -1.41
CA GLY A 200 7.19 -3.23 -2.53
C GLY A 200 7.18 -2.43 -3.83
N TYR A 201 6.29 -1.44 -3.95
CA TYR A 201 5.94 -0.80 -5.23
C TYR A 201 6.06 0.73 -5.18
N ASP A 202 5.93 1.38 -6.35
CA ASP A 202 5.97 2.84 -6.57
C ASP A 202 7.16 3.54 -5.89
N PHE A 203 8.39 3.17 -6.26
CA PHE A 203 9.59 3.87 -5.82
C PHE A 203 9.63 5.29 -6.42
N GLU A 204 9.61 6.32 -5.57
CA GLU A 204 9.68 7.70 -6.03
C GLU A 204 11.11 8.23 -6.06
N ASN A 205 11.85 8.02 -4.96
CA ASN A 205 13.24 8.44 -4.80
C ASN A 205 13.90 7.74 -3.62
N ASP A 206 15.23 7.85 -3.54
CA ASP A 206 16.08 7.24 -2.52
C ASP A 206 16.15 8.01 -1.19
N LYS A 207 15.64 9.26 -1.12
CA LYS A 207 15.81 10.12 0.05
C LYS A 207 15.27 9.49 1.33
N PHE A 208 14.07 8.92 1.30
CA PHE A 208 13.47 8.30 2.49
C PHE A 208 14.40 7.23 3.10
N TYR A 209 14.95 6.35 2.25
CA TYR A 209 15.89 5.30 2.64
C TYR A 209 17.19 5.88 3.23
N HIS A 210 17.69 6.98 2.66
CA HIS A 210 18.84 7.68 3.23
C HIS A 210 18.58 8.31 4.60
N LEU A 211 17.33 8.66 4.92
CA LEU A 211 16.93 9.21 6.22
C LEU A 211 16.68 8.13 7.29
N LEU A 212 16.79 6.84 6.95
CA LEU A 212 16.88 5.74 7.91
C LEU A 212 18.34 5.56 8.34
N THR A 213 18.63 5.64 9.63
CA THR A 213 20.01 5.60 10.16
C THR A 213 20.30 4.38 11.03
N LYS A 214 19.31 3.88 11.76
CA LYS A 214 19.48 2.74 12.66
C LYS A 214 19.69 1.44 11.87
N LYS A 215 20.60 0.59 12.38
CA LYS A 215 20.69 -0.82 11.99
C LYS A 215 19.66 -1.63 12.76
N VAL A 216 18.85 -2.38 12.03
CA VAL A 216 17.78 -3.21 12.59
C VAL A 216 17.59 -4.47 11.74
N PRO A 217 16.94 -5.51 12.28
CA PRO A 217 16.49 -6.63 11.47
C PRO A 217 15.55 -6.18 10.34
N ILE A 218 15.67 -6.82 9.17
CA ILE A 218 14.70 -6.70 8.07
C ILE A 218 13.87 -7.98 8.01
N LEU A 219 12.55 -7.83 7.93
CA LEU A 219 11.59 -8.91 7.73
C LEU A 219 10.98 -8.81 6.33
N CYS A 220 10.99 -9.90 5.56
CA CYS A 220 10.47 -9.92 4.20
C CYS A 220 9.70 -11.22 3.91
N VAL A 221 8.43 -11.11 3.53
CA VAL A 221 7.65 -12.27 3.10
C VAL A 221 7.88 -12.50 1.61
N VAL A 222 8.24 -13.73 1.25
CA VAL A 222 8.54 -14.15 -0.13
C VAL A 222 7.63 -15.28 -0.57
N ARG A 223 7.33 -15.32 -1.88
CA ARG A 223 6.41 -16.27 -2.49
C ARG A 223 6.99 -16.79 -3.78
N ASP A 224 6.59 -18.01 -4.17
CA ASP A 224 6.83 -18.52 -5.52
C ASP A 224 6.45 -17.43 -6.55
N PRO A 225 7.37 -16.98 -7.41
CA PRO A 225 7.15 -15.86 -8.32
C PRO A 225 6.07 -16.13 -9.36
N ILE A 226 5.80 -17.38 -9.73
CA ILE A 226 4.67 -17.73 -10.62
C ILE A 226 3.36 -17.56 -9.84
N SER A 227 3.29 -18.07 -8.60
CA SER A 227 2.13 -17.86 -7.73
C SER A 227 1.91 -16.38 -7.35
N LEU A 228 2.97 -15.57 -7.35
CA LEU A 228 2.90 -14.12 -7.11
C LEU A 228 2.18 -13.39 -8.25
N LEU A 229 2.28 -13.85 -9.50
CA LEU A 229 1.55 -13.26 -10.65
C LEU A 229 0.04 -13.50 -10.57
N LYS A 230 -0.41 -14.57 -9.91
CA LYS A 230 -1.84 -14.91 -9.78
C LYS A 230 -2.72 -13.78 -9.26
N PRO A 231 -2.42 -13.12 -8.12
CA PRO A 231 -3.20 -11.97 -7.65
C PRO A 231 -3.11 -10.73 -8.55
N PHE A 232 -2.13 -10.61 -9.44
CA PHE A 232 -2.04 -9.52 -10.40
C PHE A 232 -2.91 -9.77 -11.62
N ILE A 233 -2.78 -10.93 -12.25
CA ILE A 233 -3.57 -11.22 -13.45
C ILE A 233 -5.06 -11.30 -13.12
N ASN A 234 -5.42 -11.84 -11.95
CA ASN A 234 -6.80 -11.87 -11.46
C ASN A 234 -7.15 -10.64 -10.59
N HIS A 235 -6.42 -9.53 -10.70
CA HIS A 235 -6.67 -8.36 -9.85
C HIS A 235 -8.00 -7.69 -10.18
N LEU A 236 -8.77 -7.30 -9.16
CA LEU A 236 -10.01 -6.56 -9.35
C LEU A 236 -9.73 -5.12 -9.79
N GLY A 237 -10.53 -4.62 -10.73
CA GLY A 237 -10.54 -3.23 -11.18
C GLY A 237 -11.20 -2.29 -10.17
N LYS A 238 -11.19 -0.98 -10.49
CA LYS A 238 -11.68 0.09 -9.60
C LYS A 238 -13.18 -0.02 -9.26
N ASN A 239 -13.99 -0.59 -10.15
CA ASN A 239 -15.43 -0.79 -9.92
C ASN A 239 -15.71 -1.95 -8.96
N GLY A 240 -14.73 -2.84 -8.73
CA GLY A 240 -14.83 -3.91 -7.75
C GLY A 240 -14.57 -3.46 -6.31
N TYR A 241 -14.68 -2.17 -5.97
CA TYR A 241 -14.43 -1.65 -4.60
C TYR A 241 -15.47 -0.62 -4.14
N SER A 242 -16.53 -0.35 -4.90
CA SER A 242 -17.61 0.50 -4.41
C SER A 242 -18.47 -0.28 -3.43
N GLY A 243 -18.49 0.13 -2.16
CA GLY A 243 -19.42 -0.41 -1.18
C GLY A 243 -20.85 -0.35 -1.71
N ILE A 244 -21.64 -1.38 -1.41
CA ILE A 244 -23.02 -1.47 -1.88
C ILE A 244 -23.86 -0.41 -1.15
N SER A 245 -24.75 0.29 -1.87
CA SER A 245 -25.81 1.07 -1.24
C SER A 245 -26.63 0.18 -0.28
N PRO A 246 -27.23 0.74 0.78
CA PRO A 246 -28.14 -0.02 1.63
C PRO A 246 -29.20 -0.75 0.80
N ILE A 247 -29.41 -2.02 1.10
CA ILE A 247 -30.36 -2.90 0.40
C ILE A 247 -31.59 -3.18 1.25
N THR A 248 -32.69 -3.58 0.63
CA THR A 248 -33.94 -3.97 1.31
C THR A 248 -34.25 -5.46 1.08
N LEU A 249 -35.12 -6.03 1.91
CA LEU A 249 -35.44 -7.47 1.91
C LEU A 249 -36.16 -7.99 0.64
N ASP A 250 -36.50 -7.10 -0.28
CA ASP A 250 -37.20 -7.38 -1.54
C ASP A 250 -36.31 -7.20 -2.77
N MET A 251 -35.10 -6.65 -2.62
CA MET A 251 -34.20 -6.42 -3.76
C MET A 251 -33.65 -7.76 -4.31
N PRO A 252 -33.70 -7.98 -5.64
CA PRO A 252 -33.16 -9.19 -6.25
C PRO A 252 -31.63 -9.28 -6.11
N TYR A 253 -31.11 -10.44 -5.71
CA TYR A 253 -29.67 -10.63 -5.46
C TYR A 253 -28.79 -10.32 -6.68
N HIS A 254 -29.27 -10.64 -7.90
CA HIS A 254 -28.52 -10.42 -9.14
C HIS A 254 -28.38 -8.95 -9.53
N GLU A 255 -29.20 -8.06 -8.95
CA GLU A 255 -29.08 -6.60 -9.14
C GLU A 255 -28.10 -5.98 -8.14
N ILE A 256 -27.86 -6.66 -7.02
CA ILE A 256 -26.98 -6.20 -5.93
C ILE A 256 -25.58 -6.78 -6.04
N ILE A 257 -25.49 -8.09 -6.22
CA ILE A 257 -24.24 -8.86 -6.25
C ILE A 257 -23.81 -8.98 -7.72
N LEU A 258 -23.18 -7.92 -8.20
CA LEU A 258 -22.70 -7.85 -9.58
C LEU A 258 -21.41 -8.69 -9.76
N PRO A 259 -21.16 -9.23 -10.96
CA PRO A 259 -19.88 -9.84 -11.29
C PRO A 259 -18.73 -8.86 -11.08
N PRO A 260 -17.57 -9.32 -10.58
CA PRO A 260 -16.42 -8.46 -10.40
C PRO A 260 -15.87 -7.95 -11.73
N ASP A 261 -15.44 -6.70 -11.73
CA ASP A 261 -14.64 -6.09 -12.80
C ASP A 261 -13.16 -6.39 -12.53
N TYR A 262 -12.41 -6.85 -13.54
CA TYR A 262 -11.00 -7.20 -13.40
C TYR A 262 -10.10 -6.16 -14.09
N MET A 263 -9.02 -5.76 -13.46
CA MET A 263 -8.15 -4.67 -13.91
C MET A 263 -7.63 -4.86 -15.34
N PHE A 264 -7.20 -6.07 -15.70
CA PHE A 264 -6.62 -6.37 -17.02
C PHE A 264 -7.65 -6.86 -18.06
N PHE A 265 -8.88 -7.16 -17.64
CA PHE A 265 -9.93 -7.71 -18.50
C PHE A 265 -11.15 -6.80 -18.64
N GLN A 266 -11.27 -5.76 -17.80
CA GLN A 266 -12.45 -4.91 -17.69
C GLN A 266 -13.73 -5.77 -17.55
N SER A 267 -14.83 -5.34 -18.17
CA SER A 267 -16.08 -6.07 -18.27
C SER A 267 -16.04 -7.27 -19.24
N SER A 268 -14.87 -7.72 -19.69
CA SER A 268 -14.74 -8.92 -20.54
C SER A 268 -15.22 -10.16 -19.79
N LYS A 269 -16.02 -10.98 -20.47
CA LYS A 269 -16.45 -12.28 -19.96
C LYS A 269 -15.36 -13.35 -20.06
N ASP A 270 -14.28 -13.10 -20.77
CA ASP A 270 -13.23 -14.10 -20.96
C ASP A 270 -11.90 -13.60 -20.39
N MET A 271 -11.47 -14.23 -19.29
CA MET A 271 -10.12 -14.08 -18.78
C MET A 271 -9.19 -14.91 -19.66
N SER A 272 -8.08 -14.31 -20.07
CA SER A 272 -7.11 -14.93 -20.95
C SER A 272 -5.70 -14.72 -20.45
N VAL A 273 -4.91 -15.78 -20.45
CA VAL A 273 -3.48 -15.74 -20.13
C VAL A 273 -2.69 -14.86 -21.11
N ALA A 274 -3.26 -14.48 -22.26
CA ALA A 274 -2.66 -13.52 -23.18
C ALA A 274 -2.35 -12.16 -22.52
N LYS A 275 -3.06 -11.79 -21.45
CA LYS A 275 -2.79 -10.58 -20.66
C LYS A 275 -1.53 -10.67 -19.80
N LEU A 276 -0.86 -11.83 -19.73
CA LEU A 276 0.33 -12.00 -18.90
C LEU A 276 1.45 -11.04 -19.28
N ASN A 277 1.66 -10.71 -20.56
CA ASN A 277 2.66 -9.72 -20.96
C ASN A 277 2.40 -8.31 -20.39
N GLU A 278 1.13 -7.90 -20.34
CA GLU A 278 0.72 -6.63 -19.73
C GLU A 278 0.98 -6.66 -18.21
N VAL A 279 0.68 -7.80 -17.57
CA VAL A 279 0.98 -8.02 -16.15
C VAL A 279 2.48 -7.96 -15.90
N LEU A 280 3.31 -8.65 -16.67
CA LEU A 280 4.76 -8.65 -16.50
C LEU A 280 5.35 -7.25 -16.63
N SER A 281 4.95 -6.51 -17.67
CA SER A 281 5.35 -5.11 -17.88
C SER A 281 4.90 -4.21 -16.72
N TYR A 282 3.70 -4.43 -16.18
CA TYR A 282 3.19 -3.70 -15.02
C TYR A 282 4.04 -3.99 -13.77
N VAL A 283 4.27 -5.26 -13.45
CA VAL A 283 4.98 -5.68 -12.24
C VAL A 283 6.45 -5.25 -12.30
N ASP A 284 7.13 -5.41 -13.44
CA ASP A 284 8.52 -4.96 -13.63
C ASP A 284 8.69 -3.46 -13.40
N LYS A 285 7.77 -2.64 -13.94
CA LYS A 285 7.89 -1.17 -13.88
C LYS A 285 7.43 -0.55 -12.57
N ARG A 286 6.58 -1.23 -11.81
CA ARG A 286 5.88 -0.62 -10.66
C ARG A 286 5.99 -1.40 -9.36
N GLU A 287 6.17 -2.70 -9.40
CA GLU A 287 5.96 -3.57 -8.23
C GLU A 287 7.23 -4.33 -7.82
N TYR A 288 8.19 -4.47 -8.73
CA TYR A 288 9.47 -5.12 -8.50
C TYR A 288 10.59 -4.11 -8.29
N PHE A 289 10.79 -3.77 -7.01
CA PHE A 289 11.89 -2.93 -6.54
C PHE A 289 12.64 -3.56 -5.37
N LEU A 290 12.63 -4.90 -5.26
CA LEU A 290 13.21 -5.59 -4.11
C LEU A 290 14.71 -5.39 -4.06
N ALA A 291 15.40 -5.68 -5.17
CA ALA A 291 16.85 -5.58 -5.25
C ALA A 291 17.33 -4.14 -4.98
N GLN A 292 16.65 -3.16 -5.58
CA GLN A 292 16.95 -1.74 -5.35
C GLN A 292 16.73 -1.32 -3.90
N LYS A 293 15.64 -1.76 -3.26
CA LYS A 293 15.34 -1.41 -1.86
C LYS A 293 16.32 -2.07 -0.90
N ILE A 294 16.69 -3.33 -1.14
CA ILE A 294 17.75 -4.00 -0.38
C ILE A 294 19.05 -3.20 -0.48
N HIS A 295 19.45 -2.80 -1.69
CA HIS A 295 20.66 -2.01 -1.91
C HIS A 295 20.64 -0.68 -1.12
N LEU A 296 19.52 0.06 -1.20
CA LEU A 296 19.37 1.32 -0.45
C LEU A 296 19.37 1.14 1.07
N LEU A 297 18.96 -0.04 1.55
CA LEU A 297 18.89 -0.39 2.97
C LEU A 297 20.13 -1.12 3.49
N GLU A 298 21.14 -1.40 2.66
CA GLU A 298 22.34 -2.17 3.08
C GLU A 298 22.97 -1.65 4.37
N LYS A 299 23.05 -0.32 4.52
CA LYS A 299 23.59 0.33 5.72
C LYS A 299 22.74 0.10 6.98
N ASN A 300 21.47 -0.25 6.83
CA ASN A 300 20.46 -0.44 7.88
C ASN A 300 20.26 -1.91 8.25
N ILE A 301 20.82 -2.87 7.52
CA ILE A 301 20.63 -4.29 7.78
C ILE A 301 21.50 -4.73 8.97
N GLU A 302 20.85 -5.15 10.05
CA GLU A 302 21.49 -5.94 11.12
C GLU A 302 21.44 -7.44 10.79
N SER A 303 20.27 -7.90 10.36
CA SER A 303 19.99 -9.25 9.90
C SER A 303 18.86 -9.23 8.88
N PHE A 304 18.80 -10.24 8.00
CA PHE A 304 17.73 -10.37 7.01
C PHE A 304 16.92 -11.65 7.24
N HIS A 305 15.61 -11.51 7.45
CA HIS A 305 14.70 -12.59 7.80
C HIS A 305 13.62 -12.77 6.74
N TYR A 306 13.82 -13.77 5.90
CA TYR A 306 12.83 -14.20 4.92
C TYR A 306 11.80 -15.16 5.52
N ILE A 307 10.52 -14.88 5.25
CA ILE A 307 9.38 -15.74 5.62
C ILE A 307 8.73 -16.29 4.34
N PRO A 308 8.67 -17.61 4.14
CA PRO A 308 7.83 -18.23 3.12
C PRO A 308 6.36 -17.81 3.24
N PHE A 309 5.70 -17.46 2.14
CA PHE A 309 4.31 -17.00 2.15
C PHE A 309 3.32 -18.01 2.78
N LYS A 310 3.61 -19.31 2.68
CA LYS A 310 2.78 -20.35 3.32
C LYS A 310 2.81 -20.28 4.85
N ASP A 311 3.90 -19.78 5.43
CA ASP A 311 4.11 -19.72 6.88
C ASP A 311 3.28 -18.60 7.54
N ILE A 312 2.78 -17.65 6.73
CA ILE A 312 1.81 -16.63 7.18
C ILE A 312 0.35 -16.99 6.80
N GLY A 313 0.14 -18.21 6.28
CA GLY A 313 -1.17 -18.72 5.91
C GLY A 313 -2.01 -19.18 7.09
N ILE A 314 -3.23 -19.66 6.82
CA ILE A 314 -4.22 -20.06 7.84
C ILE A 314 -3.71 -21.18 8.77
N GLU A 315 -2.86 -22.07 8.25
CA GLU A 315 -2.38 -23.24 8.98
C GLU A 315 -1.24 -22.95 9.96
N HIS A 316 -0.44 -21.91 9.71
CA HIS A 316 0.82 -21.67 10.42
C HIS A 316 1.01 -20.22 10.90
N GLY A 317 0.15 -19.29 10.47
CA GLY A 317 0.37 -17.86 10.68
C GLY A 317 0.44 -17.47 12.15
N PHE A 318 -0.38 -18.10 13.01
CA PHE A 318 -0.38 -17.81 14.44
C PHE A 318 0.94 -18.26 15.10
N GLU A 319 1.34 -19.51 14.84
CA GLU A 319 2.57 -20.11 15.38
C GLU A 319 3.81 -19.37 14.87
N THR A 320 3.82 -18.97 13.59
CA THR A 320 4.88 -18.13 13.02
C THR A 320 5.01 -16.82 13.77
N PHE A 321 3.91 -16.15 14.11
CA PHE A 321 3.95 -14.89 14.86
C PHE A 321 4.33 -15.08 16.33
N CYS A 322 4.00 -16.22 16.95
CA CYS A 322 4.55 -16.56 18.26
C CYS A 322 6.09 -16.71 18.21
N ALA A 323 6.61 -17.42 17.22
CA ALA A 323 8.07 -17.58 17.05
C ALA A 323 8.77 -16.25 16.71
N LEU A 324 8.13 -15.39 15.91
CA LEU A 324 8.64 -14.04 15.64
C LEU A 324 8.62 -13.16 16.91
N ALA A 325 7.60 -13.29 17.76
CA ALA A 325 7.50 -12.54 19.01
C ALA A 325 8.68 -12.85 19.94
N GLU A 326 9.04 -14.12 20.06
CA GLU A 326 10.23 -14.55 20.82
C GLU A 326 11.51 -14.04 20.20
N LYS A 327 11.64 -14.12 18.87
CA LYS A 327 12.87 -13.75 18.15
C LYS A 327 13.12 -12.24 18.13
N PHE A 328 12.09 -11.43 18.02
CA PHE A 328 12.17 -9.97 17.89
C PHE A 328 11.76 -9.24 19.18
N ASP A 329 11.47 -9.97 20.26
CA ASP A 329 11.10 -9.42 21.57
C ASP A 329 9.90 -8.46 21.52
N PHE A 330 8.82 -8.90 20.86
CA PHE A 330 7.52 -8.20 20.88
C PHE A 330 6.44 -9.06 21.54
N LYS A 331 5.27 -8.47 21.81
CA LYS A 331 4.17 -9.21 22.47
C LYS A 331 3.57 -10.25 21.52
N PRO A 332 3.47 -11.54 21.91
CA PRO A 332 2.86 -12.54 21.05
C PRO A 332 1.36 -12.26 20.83
N PRO A 333 0.80 -12.68 19.69
CA PRO A 333 -0.63 -12.55 19.45
C PRO A 333 -1.42 -13.42 20.45
N LYS A 334 -2.56 -12.89 20.93
CA LYS A 334 -3.47 -13.63 21.83
C LYS A 334 -4.68 -14.19 21.11
N ASP A 335 -5.23 -13.42 20.17
CA ASP A 335 -6.39 -13.82 19.38
C ASP A 335 -5.93 -14.60 18.13
N LYS A 336 -6.35 -15.86 18.02
CA LYS A 336 -6.09 -16.72 16.85
C LYS A 336 -6.97 -16.37 15.66
N THR A 337 -8.10 -15.71 15.89
CA THR A 337 -9.14 -15.51 14.88
C THR A 337 -8.65 -14.80 13.62
N PRO A 338 -7.86 -13.71 13.70
CA PRO A 338 -7.35 -13.03 12.51
C PRO A 338 -6.42 -13.91 11.66
N PHE A 339 -5.74 -14.89 12.27
CA PHE A 339 -4.83 -15.82 11.60
C PHE A 339 -5.57 -16.97 10.93
N GLN A 340 -6.78 -17.31 11.40
CA GLN A 340 -7.57 -18.47 10.93
C GLN A 340 -8.58 -18.13 9.82
N THR A 341 -8.44 -16.96 9.19
CA THR A 341 -9.36 -16.51 8.14
C THR A 341 -8.61 -15.72 7.07
N LYS A 342 -9.17 -15.67 5.85
CA LYS A 342 -8.59 -14.89 4.77
C LYS A 342 -8.84 -13.39 5.02
N LEU A 343 -7.77 -12.68 5.40
CA LEU A 343 -7.84 -11.24 5.72
C LEU A 343 -7.88 -10.32 4.51
N ASN A 344 -7.35 -10.77 3.38
CA ASN A 344 -7.37 -10.01 2.14
C ASN A 344 -7.38 -10.99 0.97
N GLY A 345 -8.57 -11.21 0.43
CA GLY A 345 -8.73 -11.76 -0.89
C GLY A 345 -9.27 -10.66 -1.78
N SER A 346 -8.65 -10.46 -2.94
CA SER A 346 -9.26 -9.85 -4.12
C SER A 346 -10.53 -10.57 -4.60
N ASN A 347 -11.20 -11.34 -3.75
CA ASN A 347 -12.38 -12.14 -4.03
C ASN A 347 -13.43 -11.70 -3.01
N SER A 348 -14.45 -11.00 -3.51
CA SER A 348 -15.74 -10.69 -2.84
C SER A 348 -15.73 -9.88 -1.53
N CYS A 349 -14.58 -9.68 -0.87
CA CYS A 349 -14.46 -8.82 0.32
C CYS A 349 -14.91 -7.36 0.06
N TRP A 350 -14.95 -6.95 -1.21
CA TRP A 350 -15.42 -5.63 -1.64
C TRP A 350 -16.93 -5.40 -1.48
N LEU A 351 -17.72 -6.47 -1.39
CA LEU A 351 -19.16 -6.36 -1.13
C LEU A 351 -19.44 -5.94 0.32
N PHE A 352 -18.49 -6.10 1.23
CA PHE A 352 -18.65 -5.79 2.64
C PHE A 352 -18.03 -4.42 2.99
N PRO A 353 -18.66 -3.65 3.90
CA PRO A 353 -19.86 -3.98 4.66
C PRO A 353 -21.15 -3.80 3.84
N VAL A 354 -22.19 -4.58 4.16
CA VAL A 354 -23.54 -4.47 3.57
C VAL A 354 -24.52 -4.03 4.65
N CYS A 355 -25.27 -2.96 4.39
CA CYS A 355 -26.40 -2.57 5.23
C CYS A 355 -27.71 -3.10 4.63
N VAL A 356 -28.47 -3.86 5.41
CA VAL A 356 -29.78 -4.41 5.06
C VAL A 356 -30.84 -3.69 5.88
N ILE A 357 -31.66 -2.88 5.23
CA ILE A 357 -32.80 -2.20 5.84
C ILE A 357 -33.94 -3.20 5.93
N CYS A 358 -34.21 -3.69 7.14
CA CYS A 358 -35.31 -4.62 7.41
C CYS A 358 -36.64 -3.89 7.53
N SER A 359 -36.66 -2.74 8.21
CA SER A 359 -37.84 -1.87 8.31
C SER A 359 -37.42 -0.41 8.41
N ARG A 360 -38.25 0.49 7.87
CA ARG A 360 -38.08 1.95 8.01
C ARG A 360 -38.87 2.52 9.17
N THR A 361 -39.91 1.82 9.62
CA THR A 361 -40.77 2.27 10.71
C THR A 361 -41.37 1.03 11.42
N PRO A 362 -40.88 0.65 12.61
CA PRO A 362 -39.69 1.23 13.27
C PRO A 362 -38.42 1.01 12.43
N HIS A 363 -37.40 1.86 12.61
CA HIS A 363 -36.13 1.70 11.90
C HIS A 363 -35.37 0.49 12.42
N ILE A 364 -35.07 -0.46 11.54
CA ILE A 364 -34.28 -1.67 11.84
C ILE A 364 -33.33 -1.92 10.67
N GLU A 365 -32.03 -1.93 10.95
CA GLU A 365 -30.99 -2.24 9.97
C GLU A 365 -30.02 -3.32 10.48
N LEU A 366 -29.61 -4.21 9.58
CA LEU A 366 -28.60 -5.21 9.84
C LEU A 366 -27.34 -4.89 9.04
N HIS A 367 -26.19 -4.97 9.70
CA HIS A 367 -24.89 -4.74 9.09
C HIS A 367 -24.15 -6.06 8.95
N ILE A 368 -23.99 -6.53 7.71
CA ILE A 368 -23.16 -7.70 7.41
C ILE A 368 -21.73 -7.21 7.17
N ILE A 369 -20.80 -7.64 8.01
CA ILE A 369 -19.39 -7.23 7.95
C ILE A 369 -18.47 -8.44 7.91
N LEU A 370 -17.21 -8.22 7.52
CA LEU A 370 -16.17 -9.22 7.76
C LEU A 370 -15.91 -9.32 9.27
N HIS A 371 -15.68 -10.53 9.80
CA HIS A 371 -15.43 -10.72 11.22
C HIS A 371 -14.18 -9.98 11.72
N THR A 372 -13.26 -9.66 10.81
CA THR A 372 -12.01 -8.94 11.10
C THR A 372 -12.15 -7.43 10.93
N ASP A 373 -13.31 -6.95 10.48
CA ASP A 373 -13.64 -5.54 10.45
C ASP A 373 -14.06 -5.06 11.84
N MET A 374 -13.25 -4.19 12.41
CA MET A 374 -13.44 -3.67 13.76
C MET A 374 -14.27 -2.38 13.80
N ARG A 375 -14.65 -1.81 12.64
CA ARG A 375 -15.30 -0.48 12.56
C ARG A 375 -16.63 -0.38 13.29
N LEU A 376 -17.39 -1.48 13.34
CA LEU A 376 -18.72 -1.56 13.97
C LEU A 376 -18.74 -2.47 15.21
N LYS A 377 -17.59 -3.02 15.62
CA LYS A 377 -17.46 -3.85 16.83
C LYS A 377 -17.22 -2.97 18.06
N ASP A 378 -18.15 -2.05 18.32
CA ASP A 378 -18.20 -1.27 19.57
C ASP A 378 -19.31 -1.80 20.50
N SER A 379 -19.49 -1.16 21.66
CA SER A 379 -20.48 -1.58 22.66
C SER A 379 -21.94 -1.41 22.22
N HIS A 380 -22.23 -0.67 21.15
CA HIS A 380 -23.58 -0.34 20.71
C HIS A 380 -24.18 -1.37 19.74
N TYR A 381 -23.33 -2.23 19.17
CA TYR A 381 -23.76 -3.29 18.27
C TYR A 381 -23.74 -4.67 18.95
N LYS A 382 -24.69 -5.51 18.57
CA LYS A 382 -24.76 -6.91 18.97
C LYS A 382 -24.58 -7.81 17.76
N ASP A 383 -23.72 -8.82 17.91
CA ASP A 383 -23.59 -9.89 16.93
C ASP A 383 -24.78 -10.85 17.05
N ILE A 384 -25.59 -10.88 16.00
CA ILE A 384 -26.78 -11.73 15.87
C ILE A 384 -26.62 -12.78 14.77
N THR A 385 -25.38 -13.08 14.37
CA THR A 385 -25.10 -14.03 13.27
C THR A 385 -25.80 -15.36 13.49
N ALA A 386 -25.72 -15.93 14.70
CA ALA A 386 -26.37 -17.19 15.04
C ALA A 386 -27.91 -17.12 15.11
N MET A 387 -28.49 -15.92 15.25
CA MET A 387 -29.95 -15.70 15.21
C MET A 387 -30.47 -15.64 13.77
N ILE A 388 -29.63 -15.19 12.83
CA ILE A 388 -29.99 -15.02 11.41
C ILE A 388 -29.57 -16.23 10.56
N LEU A 389 -28.44 -16.85 10.87
CA LEU A 389 -27.86 -17.97 10.12
C LEU A 389 -27.77 -19.22 10.99
N ASP A 390 -28.46 -20.29 10.57
CA ASP A 390 -28.45 -21.57 11.29
C ASP A 390 -27.10 -22.31 11.16
N LYS A 391 -26.31 -21.97 10.15
CA LYS A 391 -24.99 -22.54 9.84
C LYS A 391 -24.08 -21.46 9.30
N GLU A 392 -22.78 -21.58 9.58
CA GLU A 392 -21.79 -20.70 8.96
C GLU A 392 -21.80 -20.87 7.42
N PRO A 393 -21.73 -19.78 6.65
CA PRO A 393 -21.64 -19.85 5.20
C PRO A 393 -20.26 -20.40 4.79
N THR A 394 -20.23 -21.25 3.76
CA THR A 394 -19.01 -21.77 3.15
C THR A 394 -18.32 -20.70 2.30
N LEU A 395 -17.67 -19.74 2.95
CA LEU A 395 -16.90 -18.66 2.34
C LEU A 395 -15.42 -18.75 2.74
N ASP A 396 -14.52 -18.14 1.95
CA ASP A 396 -13.09 -18.08 2.30
C ASP A 396 -12.80 -17.19 3.53
N TYR A 397 -13.80 -16.44 3.98
CA TYR A 397 -13.71 -15.45 5.05
C TYR A 397 -14.90 -15.59 6.00
N LYS A 398 -14.70 -15.20 7.26
CA LYS A 398 -15.76 -15.15 8.27
C LYS A 398 -16.50 -13.83 8.22
N ILE A 399 -17.81 -13.88 8.43
CA ILE A 399 -18.68 -12.70 8.53
C ILE A 399 -19.27 -12.56 9.92
N ALA A 400 -19.78 -11.37 10.23
CA ALA A 400 -20.63 -11.10 11.38
C ALA A 400 -21.85 -10.28 10.93
N ILE A 401 -23.01 -10.54 11.51
CA ILE A 401 -24.25 -9.79 11.28
C ILE A 401 -24.54 -9.01 12.55
N LEU A 402 -24.43 -7.68 12.45
CA LEU A 402 -24.56 -6.78 13.58
C LEU A 402 -25.88 -6.00 13.51
N ILE A 403 -26.48 -5.76 14.66
CA ILE A 403 -27.64 -4.89 14.84
C ILE A 403 -27.37 -3.92 15.99
N LYS A 404 -27.94 -2.72 15.96
CA LYS A 404 -27.86 -1.84 17.13
C LYS A 404 -28.65 -2.42 18.30
N GLN A 405 -28.15 -2.18 19.50
CA GLN A 405 -28.70 -2.80 20.71
C GLN A 405 -30.15 -2.36 21.01
N ASP A 406 -30.53 -1.14 20.65
CA ASP A 406 -31.89 -0.60 20.75
C ASP A 406 -32.84 -1.16 19.68
N GLU A 407 -32.33 -1.48 18.49
CA GLU A 407 -33.10 -2.09 17.40
C GLU A 407 -33.36 -3.59 17.62
N LEU A 408 -32.52 -4.28 18.41
CA LEU A 408 -32.59 -5.73 18.63
C LEU A 408 -33.93 -6.21 19.18
N GLN A 409 -34.46 -5.54 20.21
CA GLN A 409 -35.74 -5.93 20.81
C GLN A 409 -36.90 -5.76 19.83
N LEU A 410 -36.84 -4.75 18.97
CA LEU A 410 -37.87 -4.51 17.95
C LEU A 410 -37.91 -5.65 16.94
N LEU A 411 -36.74 -6.11 16.48
CA LEU A 411 -36.64 -7.25 15.58
C LEU A 411 -37.11 -8.56 16.24
N GLN A 412 -36.75 -8.80 17.50
CA GLN A 412 -37.14 -10.00 18.24
C GLN A 412 -38.65 -10.08 18.52
N ASN A 413 -39.32 -8.92 18.66
CA ASN A 413 -40.75 -8.86 18.88
C ASN A 413 -41.57 -9.05 17.59
N ASP A 414 -40.93 -8.93 16.41
CA ASP A 414 -41.55 -9.17 15.11
C ASP A 414 -41.00 -10.44 14.46
N ASN A 415 -41.58 -11.58 14.84
CA ASN A 415 -41.18 -12.89 14.31
C ASN A 415 -41.30 -12.99 12.79
N THR A 416 -42.26 -12.29 12.17
CA THR A 416 -42.44 -12.31 10.72
C THR A 416 -41.31 -11.57 10.03
N LEU A 417 -40.95 -10.39 10.51
CA LEU A 417 -39.82 -9.62 10.00
C LEU A 417 -38.49 -10.36 10.22
N LEU A 418 -38.28 -10.93 11.41
CA LEU A 418 -37.08 -11.71 11.71
C LEU A 418 -36.94 -12.90 10.75
N GLN A 419 -38.01 -13.65 10.52
CA GLN A 419 -37.99 -14.77 9.57
C GLN A 419 -37.72 -14.29 8.14
N HIS A 420 -38.32 -13.16 7.73
CA HIS A 420 -38.10 -12.58 6.40
C HIS A 420 -36.64 -12.14 6.22
N ALA A 421 -36.07 -11.44 7.21
CA ALA A 421 -34.67 -11.03 7.21
C ALA A 421 -33.72 -12.23 7.17
N SER A 422 -33.99 -13.26 7.99
CA SER A 422 -33.25 -14.52 7.98
C SER A 422 -33.29 -15.20 6.61
N ASN A 423 -34.47 -15.36 6.01
CA ASN A 423 -34.61 -16.00 4.71
C ASN A 423 -33.88 -15.23 3.60
N TYR A 424 -34.02 -13.90 3.59
CA TYR A 424 -33.35 -13.05 2.62
C TYR A 424 -31.82 -13.13 2.74
N ILE A 425 -31.29 -13.01 3.95
CA ILE A 425 -29.83 -13.06 4.17
C ILE A 425 -29.27 -14.44 3.85
N LYS A 426 -29.98 -15.53 4.18
CA LYS A 426 -29.59 -16.90 3.76
C LYS A 426 -29.52 -17.02 2.24
N GLY A 427 -30.52 -16.50 1.53
CA GLY A 427 -30.52 -16.47 0.06
C GLY A 427 -29.39 -15.63 -0.53
N TYR A 428 -29.12 -14.46 0.06
CA TYR A 428 -27.99 -13.61 -0.30
C TYR A 428 -26.65 -14.36 -0.15
N MET A 429 -26.44 -15.07 0.97
CA MET A 429 -25.22 -15.85 1.22
C MET A 429 -25.04 -16.99 0.20
N ILE A 430 -26.11 -17.71 -0.14
CA ILE A 430 -26.07 -18.78 -1.15
C ILE A 430 -25.71 -18.20 -2.53
N TYR A 431 -26.33 -17.09 -2.91
CA TYR A 431 -26.04 -16.45 -4.20
C TYR A 431 -24.56 -16.00 -4.27
N LEU A 432 -24.04 -15.41 -3.20
CA LEU A 432 -22.65 -14.99 -3.10
C LEU A 432 -21.68 -16.17 -3.23
N GLN A 433 -21.96 -17.29 -2.56
CA GLN A 433 -21.15 -18.51 -2.65
C GLN A 433 -21.09 -19.06 -4.07
N GLU A 434 -22.22 -19.12 -4.77
CA GLU A 434 -22.27 -19.59 -6.15
C GLU A 434 -21.55 -18.65 -7.12
N LEU A 435 -21.63 -17.33 -6.90
CA LEU A 435 -20.84 -16.37 -7.66
C LEU A 435 -19.34 -16.58 -7.42
N GLU A 436 -18.91 -16.70 -6.17
CA GLU A 436 -17.50 -16.95 -5.84
C GLU A 436 -16.96 -18.22 -6.48
N LYS A 437 -17.74 -19.30 -6.43
CA LYS A 437 -17.39 -20.57 -7.04
C LYS A 437 -17.20 -20.41 -8.56
N ARG A 438 -18.12 -19.70 -9.22
CA ARG A 438 -18.02 -19.41 -10.66
C ARG A 438 -16.79 -18.58 -10.99
N GLU A 439 -16.50 -17.55 -10.20
CA GLU A 439 -15.35 -16.66 -10.44
C GLU A 439 -14.03 -17.38 -10.18
N LYS A 440 -13.90 -18.15 -9.09
CA LYS A 440 -12.73 -18.98 -8.79
C LYS A 440 -12.47 -20.02 -9.88
N ALA A 441 -13.51 -20.56 -10.51
CA ALA A 441 -13.37 -21.52 -11.60
C ALA A 441 -12.76 -20.90 -12.87
N ARG A 442 -12.97 -19.59 -13.09
CA ARG A 442 -12.46 -18.86 -14.26
C ARG A 442 -11.07 -18.24 -14.02
N HIS A 443 -10.62 -18.12 -12.78
CA HIS A 443 -9.32 -17.52 -12.44
C HIS A 443 -8.18 -18.24 -13.13
N ILE A 444 -7.24 -17.46 -13.66
CA ILE A 444 -6.01 -17.96 -14.25
C ILE A 444 -5.12 -18.49 -13.12
N LYS A 445 -4.63 -19.71 -13.29
CA LYS A 445 -3.83 -20.45 -12.31
C LYS A 445 -2.37 -20.51 -12.74
N GLU A 446 -1.54 -20.99 -11.82
CA GLU A 446 -0.10 -21.15 -12.04
C GLU A 446 0.22 -22.02 -13.27
N TYR A 447 -0.48 -23.14 -13.46
CA TYR A 447 -0.27 -24.01 -14.63
C TYR A 447 -0.61 -23.35 -15.96
N ASP A 448 -1.65 -22.51 -16.00
CA ASP A 448 -2.01 -21.76 -17.21
C ASP A 448 -0.88 -20.79 -17.60
N MET A 449 -0.26 -20.14 -16.61
CA MET A 449 0.88 -19.25 -16.82
C MET A 449 2.14 -20.02 -17.26
N LEU A 450 2.39 -21.21 -16.69
CA LEU A 450 3.50 -22.06 -17.12
C LEU A 450 3.34 -22.51 -18.58
N GLU A 451 2.14 -22.96 -18.97
CA GLU A 451 1.85 -23.35 -20.36
C GLU A 451 2.01 -22.16 -21.31
N TYR A 452 1.62 -20.96 -20.88
CA TYR A 452 1.88 -19.74 -21.65
C TYR A 452 3.37 -19.49 -21.86
N PHE A 453 4.20 -19.59 -20.81
CA PHE A 453 5.65 -19.42 -20.93
C PHE A 453 6.30 -20.48 -21.80
N LYS A 454 5.80 -21.73 -21.75
CA LYS A 454 6.27 -22.81 -22.63
C LYS A 454 6.06 -22.48 -24.10
N ASN A 455 4.93 -21.85 -24.44
CA ASN A 455 4.59 -21.49 -25.81
C ASN A 455 5.04 -20.07 -26.22
N ASN A 456 5.58 -19.28 -25.28
CA ASN A 456 6.00 -17.90 -25.53
C ASN A 456 7.43 -17.64 -24.98
N LYS A 457 8.42 -17.89 -25.83
CA LYS A 457 9.85 -17.71 -25.53
C LYS A 457 10.18 -16.29 -25.07
N GLU A 458 9.64 -15.27 -25.74
CA GLU A 458 9.92 -13.86 -25.41
C GLU A 458 9.45 -13.52 -23.99
N ALA A 459 8.20 -13.86 -23.66
CA ALA A 459 7.64 -13.63 -22.34
C ALA A 459 8.41 -14.41 -21.25
N CYS A 460 8.80 -15.66 -21.56
CA CYS A 460 9.57 -16.51 -20.66
C CYS A 460 10.93 -15.90 -20.34
N MET A 461 11.71 -15.51 -21.37
CA MET A 461 13.03 -14.92 -21.18
C MET A 461 12.95 -13.54 -20.51
N TYR A 462 11.95 -12.74 -20.84
CA TYR A 462 11.72 -11.46 -20.16
C TYR A 462 11.45 -11.66 -18.67
N PHE A 463 10.55 -12.58 -18.31
CA PHE A 463 10.26 -12.86 -16.91
C PHE A 463 11.46 -13.45 -16.16
N GLN A 464 12.24 -14.33 -16.80
CA GLN A 464 13.50 -14.84 -16.22
C GLN A 464 14.44 -13.69 -15.84
N SER A 465 14.64 -12.71 -16.74
CA SER A 465 15.54 -11.58 -16.48
C SER A 465 15.12 -10.74 -15.28
N ILE A 466 13.80 -10.58 -15.08
CA ILE A 466 13.24 -9.92 -13.89
C ILE A 466 13.59 -10.71 -12.63
N LEU A 467 13.40 -12.03 -12.64
CA LEU A 467 13.66 -12.87 -11.47
C LEU A 467 15.14 -12.97 -11.11
N GLU A 468 16.03 -12.99 -12.10
CA GLU A 468 17.48 -12.95 -11.88
C GLU A 468 17.91 -11.68 -11.14
N ARG A 469 17.31 -10.54 -11.49
CA ARG A 469 17.58 -9.26 -10.83
C ARG A 469 16.93 -9.18 -9.44
N GLU A 470 15.63 -9.39 -9.35
CA GLU A 470 14.85 -9.09 -8.13
C GLU A 470 15.07 -10.09 -7.00
N TYR A 471 15.37 -11.35 -7.32
CA TYR A 471 15.51 -12.42 -6.33
C TYR A 471 16.98 -12.81 -6.09
N ALA A 472 17.96 -12.05 -6.61
CA ALA A 472 19.39 -12.35 -6.45
C ALA A 472 19.78 -12.54 -4.98
N HIS A 473 19.44 -11.58 -4.12
CA HIS A 473 19.75 -11.65 -2.68
C HIS A 473 19.07 -12.85 -2.01
N LEU A 474 17.82 -13.18 -2.37
CA LEU A 474 17.13 -14.34 -1.82
C LEU A 474 17.81 -15.65 -2.25
N LYS A 475 18.21 -15.76 -3.51
CA LYS A 475 18.91 -16.94 -4.06
C LYS A 475 20.22 -17.20 -3.33
N GLU A 476 20.97 -16.15 -3.05
CA GLU A 476 22.24 -16.24 -2.31
C GLU A 476 22.04 -16.64 -0.84
N HIS A 477 21.06 -16.06 -0.16
CA HIS A 477 20.95 -16.17 1.30
C HIS A 477 20.01 -17.27 1.78
N ARG A 478 18.98 -17.63 0.99
CA ARG A 478 17.94 -18.62 1.35
C ARG A 478 17.55 -19.50 0.16
N PRO A 479 18.50 -20.22 -0.46
CA PRO A 479 18.19 -21.18 -1.51
C PRO A 479 17.25 -22.30 -1.03
N ASP A 480 17.23 -22.59 0.27
CA ASP A 480 16.33 -23.54 0.92
C ASP A 480 14.85 -23.15 0.75
N ILE A 481 14.51 -21.86 0.78
CA ILE A 481 13.14 -21.40 0.51
C ILE A 481 12.79 -21.65 -0.96
N ILE A 482 13.69 -21.28 -1.87
CA ILE A 482 13.48 -21.38 -3.32
C ILE A 482 13.32 -22.84 -3.74
N ALA A 483 14.06 -23.77 -3.13
CA ALA A 483 13.92 -25.20 -3.39
C ALA A 483 12.49 -25.72 -3.16
N THR A 484 11.70 -25.05 -2.30
CA THR A 484 10.29 -25.42 -2.05
C THR A 484 9.30 -24.87 -3.09
N TRP A 485 9.73 -24.03 -4.02
CA TRP A 485 8.86 -23.37 -5.01
C TRP A 485 8.64 -24.25 -6.24
N GLN A 486 7.56 -25.04 -6.18
CA GLN A 486 7.21 -25.98 -7.24
C GLN A 486 7.07 -25.32 -8.63
N TYR A 487 6.35 -24.21 -8.73
CA TYR A 487 6.05 -23.59 -10.03
C TYR A 487 7.25 -22.84 -10.57
N TYR A 488 8.03 -22.18 -9.71
CA TYR A 488 9.30 -21.59 -10.11
C TYR A 488 10.27 -22.64 -10.66
N ASN A 489 10.41 -23.79 -9.99
CA ASN A 489 11.30 -24.85 -10.46
C ASN A 489 10.88 -25.39 -11.83
N GLU A 490 9.57 -25.52 -12.08
CA GLU A 490 9.06 -25.90 -13.40
C GLU A 490 9.29 -24.81 -14.45
N PHE A 491 9.09 -23.54 -14.10
CA PHE A 491 9.41 -22.40 -14.95
C PHE A 491 10.89 -22.39 -15.37
N MET A 492 11.81 -22.68 -14.44
CA MET A 492 13.24 -22.70 -14.76
C MET A 492 13.59 -23.79 -15.79
N LYS A 493 12.94 -24.96 -15.76
CA LYS A 493 13.10 -25.99 -16.82
C LYS A 493 12.61 -25.48 -18.17
N ILE A 494 11.47 -24.79 -18.19
CA ILE A 494 10.94 -24.16 -19.41
C ILE A 494 11.96 -23.15 -19.96
N CYS A 495 12.61 -22.36 -19.09
CA CYS A 495 13.66 -21.44 -19.51
C CYS A 495 14.85 -22.16 -20.17
N GLU A 496 15.27 -23.30 -19.63
CA GLU A 496 16.36 -24.12 -20.19
C GLU A 496 15.98 -24.66 -21.58
N CYS A 497 14.77 -25.22 -21.74
CA CYS A 497 14.29 -25.70 -23.04
C CYS A 497 14.22 -24.61 -24.12
N HIS A 498 14.01 -23.35 -23.75
CA HIS A 498 14.01 -22.23 -24.70
C HIS A 498 15.42 -21.75 -25.07
N LYS A 499 16.46 -22.13 -24.32
CA LYS A 499 17.86 -21.77 -24.59
C LYS A 499 18.55 -22.75 -25.53
N GLU A 500 18.11 -24.00 -25.51
CA GLU A 500 18.40 -25.01 -26.54
C GLU A 500 17.75 -24.63 -27.88
#